data_AF-A0A813L895-F1
#
_entry.id   AF-A0A813L895-F1
#
_cell.length_a   1.000
_cell.length_b   1.000
_cell.length_c   1.000
_cell.angle_alpha   90.00
_cell.angle_beta   90.00
_cell.angle_gamma   90.00
#
_symmetry.space_group_name_H-M   'P 1'
#
loop_
_entity.id
_entity.type
_entity.pdbx_description
1 polymer ?
#
loop_
_entity_poly.entity_id
_entity_poly.type
_entity_poly.pdbx_seq_one_letter_code
_entity_poly.pdbx_strand_id
1 'polypeptide(L)'
;MAEALLSMSMDEVAKHNTKEDCWVVLYGKAYDLSKFARVHPGGAKLITDVAGMDATALFDPIHPKDIMEKLLKPDIMKCVVEPGSIKPQQVAKPVVKAKAAPKKKVASQGAEEEEEEWVFKKPPLAAMLNSFDFESVAREVMEPQAWGYYSSGGDDEITLRDNHLAFQRITMRPRILVNVKEIDMTTTMLGIPCSLPLYFTATALAKLAHQDGEVAIVKAAFKAGVPYMLPTLSSYTLDEMLGACEPGQELYAQLYVNPERSRSEQYVRKLEAAGVKALFVTVDAPQLGRREKDLVVFRRTFLLFVLLILVLEKSLNFF
;
A
#
# COMPACT_ATOMS: atom_id res chain seq x y z
N MET A 1 -15.07 35.76 -1.60
CA MET A 1 -16.49 35.49 -1.88
C MET A 1 -16.57 34.01 -2.21
N ALA A 2 -16.99 33.17 -1.26
CA ALA A 2 -17.13 31.74 -1.51
C ALA A 2 -18.23 31.55 -2.55
N GLU A 3 -17.90 31.01 -3.72
CA GLU A 3 -18.93 30.49 -4.63
C GLU A 3 -19.77 29.51 -3.82
N ALA A 4 -21.08 29.75 -3.75
CA ALA A 4 -22.01 28.83 -3.14
C ALA A 4 -21.88 27.49 -3.87
N LEU A 5 -21.27 26.50 -3.21
CA LEU A 5 -21.17 25.15 -3.74
C LEU A 5 -22.59 24.68 -4.05
N LEU A 6 -22.87 24.34 -5.31
CA LEU A 6 -24.16 23.78 -5.69
C LEU A 6 -24.43 22.54 -4.81
N SER A 7 -25.65 22.45 -4.29
CA SER A 7 -26.16 21.27 -3.59
C SER A 7 -27.02 20.47 -4.56
N MET A 8 -26.85 19.15 -4.60
CA MET A 8 -27.62 18.25 -5.45
C MET A 8 -28.03 16.98 -4.70
N SER A 9 -29.14 16.39 -5.10
CA SER A 9 -29.60 15.12 -4.53
C SER A 9 -28.78 13.94 -5.07
N MET A 10 -28.67 12.85 -4.30
CA MET A 10 -28.00 11.63 -4.77
C MET A 10 -28.66 11.04 -6.04
N ASP A 11 -29.98 11.20 -6.20
CA ASP A 11 -30.69 10.71 -7.40
C ASP A 11 -30.30 11.48 -8.67
N GLU A 12 -29.88 12.75 -8.55
CA GLU A 12 -29.34 13.51 -9.67
C GLU A 12 -27.90 13.12 -9.98
N VAL A 13 -27.06 12.96 -8.95
CA VAL A 13 -25.69 12.46 -9.13
C VAL A 13 -25.69 11.06 -9.76
N ALA A 14 -26.64 10.20 -9.40
CA ALA A 14 -26.79 8.85 -9.92
C ALA A 14 -27.06 8.77 -11.44
N LYS A 15 -27.46 9.88 -12.08
CA LYS A 15 -27.64 9.95 -13.54
C LYS A 15 -26.30 9.96 -14.28
N HIS A 16 -25.23 10.40 -13.61
CA HIS A 16 -23.87 10.47 -14.15
C HIS A 16 -23.14 9.13 -13.92
N ASN A 17 -23.65 8.06 -14.54
CA ASN A 17 -23.24 6.68 -14.30
C ASN A 17 -22.61 5.98 -15.53
N THR A 18 -22.10 6.75 -16.49
CA THR A 18 -21.50 6.23 -17.73
C THR A 18 -20.00 6.49 -17.78
N LYS A 19 -19.29 5.93 -18.77
CA LYS A 19 -17.83 6.13 -18.88
C LYS A 19 -17.46 7.55 -19.32
N GLU A 20 -18.34 8.19 -20.08
CA GLU A 20 -18.16 9.53 -20.63
C GLU A 20 -18.71 10.61 -19.68
N ASP A 21 -19.58 10.21 -18.75
CA ASP A 21 -20.19 11.05 -17.72
C ASP A 21 -20.28 10.26 -16.40
N CYS A 22 -19.18 10.31 -15.65
CA CYS A 22 -18.87 9.43 -14.52
C CYS A 22 -18.64 10.26 -13.25
N TRP A 23 -19.70 10.47 -12.45
CA TRP A 23 -19.56 11.15 -11.17
C TRP A 23 -19.49 10.14 -10.04
N VAL A 24 -18.66 10.41 -9.04
CA VAL A 24 -18.55 9.56 -7.84
C VAL A 24 -18.62 10.42 -6.60
N VAL A 25 -19.34 9.93 -5.60
CA VAL A 25 -19.45 10.60 -4.30
C VAL A 25 -18.39 10.06 -3.35
N LEU A 26 -17.62 10.97 -2.76
CA LEU A 26 -16.61 10.69 -1.74
C LEU A 26 -16.78 11.69 -0.60
N TYR A 27 -16.96 11.20 0.62
CA TYR A 27 -17.14 12.03 1.82
C TYR A 27 -18.25 13.10 1.66
N GLY A 28 -19.36 12.75 1.01
CA GLY A 28 -20.51 13.65 0.80
C GLY A 28 -20.33 14.71 -0.30
N LYS A 29 -19.26 14.63 -1.09
CA LYS A 29 -18.99 15.54 -2.23
C LYS A 29 -18.98 14.74 -3.52
N ALA A 30 -19.60 15.28 -4.59
CA ALA A 30 -19.60 14.66 -5.90
C ALA A 30 -18.48 15.22 -6.78
N TYR A 31 -17.75 14.32 -7.43
CA TYR A 31 -16.61 14.63 -8.30
C TYR A 31 -16.86 14.09 -9.71
N ASP A 32 -16.64 14.91 -10.72
CA ASP A 32 -16.66 14.49 -12.13
C ASP A 32 -15.34 13.80 -12.48
N LEU A 33 -15.34 12.49 -12.35
CA LEU A 33 -14.17 11.67 -12.61
C LEU A 33 -14.18 11.14 -14.05
N SER A 34 -14.97 11.68 -14.98
CA SER A 34 -15.05 11.18 -16.37
C SER A 34 -13.70 11.19 -17.09
N LYS A 35 -12.95 12.29 -16.92
CA LYS A 35 -11.59 12.42 -17.46
C LYS A 35 -10.57 11.68 -16.58
N PHE A 36 -10.75 11.76 -15.26
CA PHE A 36 -9.82 11.18 -14.30
C PHE A 36 -9.85 9.65 -14.30
N ALA A 37 -11.01 9.02 -14.52
CA ALA A 37 -11.16 7.57 -14.59
C ALA A 37 -10.19 6.96 -15.61
N ARG A 38 -10.00 7.62 -16.76
CA ARG A 38 -9.09 7.15 -17.82
C ARG A 38 -7.61 7.14 -17.40
N VAL A 39 -7.27 7.94 -16.40
CA VAL A 39 -5.92 8.09 -15.85
C VAL A 39 -5.89 7.73 -14.36
N HIS A 40 -6.91 7.04 -13.85
CA HIS A 40 -7.01 6.70 -12.44
C HIS A 40 -6.03 5.57 -12.14
N PRO A 41 -5.16 5.71 -11.13
CA PRO A 41 -4.21 4.68 -10.78
C PRO A 41 -4.88 3.33 -10.48
N GLY A 42 -6.05 3.29 -9.85
CA GLY A 42 -6.75 2.02 -9.65
C GLY A 42 -7.39 1.39 -10.92
N GLY A 43 -7.22 1.95 -12.12
CA GLY A 43 -7.96 1.53 -13.30
C GLY A 43 -9.28 2.27 -13.47
N ALA A 44 -9.64 2.57 -14.72
CA ALA A 44 -10.88 3.27 -15.05
C ALA A 44 -12.12 2.53 -14.58
N LYS A 45 -12.08 1.20 -14.67
CA LYS A 45 -13.21 0.34 -14.35
C LYS A 45 -13.68 0.49 -12.91
N LEU A 46 -12.77 0.76 -11.97
CA LEU A 46 -13.15 0.99 -10.56
C LEU A 46 -14.06 2.18 -10.35
N ILE A 47 -13.76 3.27 -11.04
CA ILE A 47 -14.52 4.50 -10.93
C ILE A 47 -15.81 4.36 -11.72
N THR A 48 -15.74 3.75 -12.91
CA THR A 48 -16.92 3.59 -13.77
C THR A 48 -17.90 2.53 -13.24
N ASP A 49 -17.43 1.49 -12.54
CA ASP A 49 -18.29 0.47 -11.92
C ASP A 49 -19.06 1.03 -10.71
N VAL A 50 -18.58 2.12 -10.12
CA VAL A 50 -19.24 2.85 -9.02
C VAL A 50 -19.74 4.22 -9.45
N ALA A 51 -19.84 4.46 -10.76
CA ALA A 51 -20.33 5.72 -11.29
C ALA A 51 -21.78 5.95 -10.84
N GLY A 52 -22.07 7.16 -10.36
CA GLY A 52 -23.34 7.53 -9.76
C GLY A 52 -23.55 6.98 -8.34
N MET A 53 -22.52 6.46 -7.66
CA MET A 53 -22.60 5.90 -6.31
C MET A 53 -21.69 6.63 -5.30
N ASP A 54 -21.96 6.43 -4.01
CA ASP A 54 -21.04 6.75 -2.92
C ASP A 54 -20.01 5.64 -2.76
N ALA A 55 -18.76 5.94 -3.08
CA ALA A 55 -17.65 5.01 -3.03
C ALA A 55 -16.72 5.23 -1.83
N THR A 56 -17.13 6.04 -0.83
CA THR A 56 -16.29 6.42 0.32
C THR A 56 -15.75 5.19 1.04
N ALA A 57 -16.59 4.17 1.26
CA ALA A 57 -16.22 2.94 1.93
C ALA A 57 -15.20 2.07 1.15
N LEU A 58 -15.15 2.22 -0.17
CA LEU A 58 -14.15 1.56 -1.02
C LEU A 58 -12.85 2.36 -1.11
N PHE A 59 -12.95 3.68 -0.97
CA PHE A 59 -11.85 4.61 -1.16
C PHE A 59 -10.96 4.75 0.10
N ASP A 60 -11.57 4.95 1.27
CA ASP A 60 -10.89 5.24 2.55
C ASP A 60 -9.87 4.17 3.00
N PRO A 61 -10.10 2.85 2.79
CA PRO A 61 -9.11 1.83 3.18
C PRO A 61 -7.82 1.86 2.35
N ILE A 62 -7.87 2.43 1.15
CA ILE A 62 -6.81 2.31 0.14
C ILE A 62 -6.02 3.61 -0.03
N HIS A 63 -6.67 4.77 0.13
CA HIS A 63 -6.09 6.06 -0.22
C HIS A 63 -5.91 6.98 1.00
N PRO A 64 -4.84 7.80 1.05
CA PRO A 64 -4.72 8.84 2.06
C PRO A 64 -5.79 9.92 1.83
N LYS A 65 -6.30 10.50 2.90
CA LYS A 65 -7.46 11.42 2.86
C LYS A 65 -7.20 12.70 2.04
N ASP A 66 -5.94 13.12 1.96
CA ASP A 66 -5.52 14.34 1.26
C ASP A 66 -5.20 14.11 -0.23
N ILE A 67 -5.28 12.87 -0.73
CA ILE A 67 -4.89 12.55 -2.11
C ILE A 67 -5.76 13.29 -3.13
N MET A 68 -7.02 13.53 -2.78
CA MET A 68 -8.00 14.23 -3.63
C MET A 68 -7.57 15.68 -3.83
N GLU A 69 -7.09 16.35 -2.79
CA GLU A 69 -6.64 17.75 -2.86
C GLU A 69 -5.30 17.89 -3.60
N LYS A 70 -4.44 16.86 -3.53
CA LYS A 70 -3.13 16.85 -4.19
C LYS A 70 -3.20 16.48 -5.69
N LEU A 71 -4.14 15.62 -6.07
CA LEU A 71 -4.21 15.06 -7.43
C LEU A 71 -5.34 15.66 -8.27
N LEU A 72 -6.46 16.06 -7.66
CA LEU A 72 -7.59 16.60 -8.41
C LEU A 72 -7.58 18.12 -8.40
N LYS A 73 -7.83 18.69 -9.57
CA LYS A 73 -8.02 20.12 -9.71
C LYS A 73 -9.35 20.54 -9.07
N PRO A 74 -9.47 21.77 -8.52
CA PRO A 74 -10.70 22.21 -7.83
C PRO A 74 -11.98 22.17 -8.68
N ASP A 75 -11.86 22.28 -10.01
CA ASP A 75 -12.97 22.25 -10.99
C ASP A 75 -13.60 20.86 -11.19
N ILE A 76 -12.98 19.81 -10.63
CA ILE A 76 -13.45 18.43 -10.67
C ILE A 76 -14.58 18.21 -9.65
N MET A 77 -14.56 18.92 -8.52
CA MET A 77 -15.69 18.89 -7.58
C MET A 77 -16.87 19.65 -8.20
N LYS A 78 -18.04 19.01 -8.27
CA LYS A 78 -19.24 19.59 -8.90
C LYS A 78 -20.25 20.12 -7.90
N CYS A 79 -20.52 19.36 -6.85
CA CYS A 79 -21.51 19.70 -5.86
C CYS A 79 -21.27 19.03 -4.51
N VAL A 80 -21.94 19.55 -3.49
CA VAL A 80 -22.15 18.85 -2.22
C VAL A 80 -23.42 18.03 -2.34
N VAL A 81 -23.39 16.78 -1.89
CA VAL A 81 -24.57 15.91 -1.91
C VAL A 81 -25.41 16.19 -0.68
N GLU A 82 -26.71 16.35 -0.87
CA GLU A 82 -27.65 16.64 0.22
C GLU A 82 -27.59 15.57 1.32
N PRO A 83 -27.36 15.96 2.59
CA PRO A 83 -27.33 15.01 3.70
C PRO A 83 -28.64 14.23 3.81
N GLY A 84 -28.57 12.90 3.80
CA GLY A 84 -29.74 12.02 3.87
C GLY A 84 -30.40 11.67 2.53
N SER A 85 -29.94 12.25 1.42
CA SER A 85 -30.41 11.86 0.07
C SER A 85 -29.80 10.53 -0.42
N ILE A 86 -28.69 10.08 0.18
CA ILE A 86 -28.00 8.83 -0.18
C ILE A 86 -28.76 7.63 0.37
N LYS A 87 -29.31 6.79 -0.53
CA LYS A 87 -30.01 5.56 -0.15
C LYS A 87 -29.02 4.38 -0.01
N PRO A 88 -29.31 3.35 0.80
CA PRO A 88 -28.40 2.21 1.00
C PRO A 88 -27.97 1.47 -0.27
N GLN A 89 -28.79 1.50 -1.33
CA GLN A 89 -28.49 0.89 -2.63
C GLN A 89 -27.51 1.73 -3.47
N GLN A 90 -27.37 3.01 -3.16
CA GLN A 90 -26.48 3.95 -3.85
C GLN A 90 -25.10 4.03 -3.18
N VAL A 91 -24.86 3.26 -2.11
CA VAL A 91 -23.55 3.10 -1.48
C VAL A 91 -22.86 1.88 -2.08
N ALA A 92 -21.70 2.11 -2.70
CA ALA A 92 -20.88 1.06 -3.27
C ALA A 92 -20.33 0.16 -2.16
N LYS A 93 -20.62 -1.15 -2.26
CA LYS A 93 -20.15 -2.15 -1.30
C LYS A 93 -18.96 -2.92 -1.88
N PRO A 94 -18.03 -3.40 -1.03
CA PRO A 94 -16.98 -4.30 -1.47
C PRO A 94 -17.62 -5.53 -2.12
N VAL A 95 -17.18 -5.88 -3.33
CA VAL A 95 -17.58 -7.15 -3.97
C VAL A 95 -16.85 -8.27 -3.24
N VAL A 96 -17.38 -8.71 -2.10
CA VAL A 96 -16.94 -9.92 -1.43
C VAL A 96 -17.51 -11.10 -2.21
N LYS A 97 -16.81 -11.55 -3.25
CA LYS A 97 -17.02 -12.92 -3.73
C LYS A 97 -16.38 -13.87 -2.71
N ALA A 98 -17.21 -14.40 -1.83
CA ALA A 98 -16.82 -15.50 -0.97
C ALA A 98 -16.25 -16.68 -1.80
N LYS A 99 -15.00 -17.04 -1.46
CA LYS A 99 -14.22 -18.28 -1.68
C LYS A 99 -14.26 -18.99 -3.06
N ALA A 100 -13.06 -19.20 -3.62
CA ALA A 100 -12.45 -20.55 -3.69
C ALA A 100 -10.99 -20.47 -4.19
N ALA A 101 -10.04 -20.92 -3.36
CA ALA A 101 -8.72 -21.35 -3.81
C ALA A 101 -8.85 -22.55 -4.77
N PRO A 102 -7.91 -22.77 -5.71
CA PRO A 102 -8.03 -23.85 -6.68
C PRO A 102 -7.86 -25.21 -5.99
N LYS A 103 -8.92 -26.04 -6.02
CA LYS A 103 -8.91 -27.43 -5.53
C LYS A 103 -7.83 -28.25 -6.24
N LYS A 104 -6.80 -28.72 -5.53
CA LYS A 104 -6.03 -29.90 -5.96
C LYS A 104 -6.90 -31.13 -5.69
N LYS A 105 -7.54 -31.67 -6.74
CA LYS A 105 -8.16 -33.00 -6.67
C LYS A 105 -7.04 -34.04 -6.63
N VAL A 106 -6.78 -34.61 -5.46
CA VAL A 106 -6.22 -35.96 -5.39
C VAL A 106 -7.43 -36.87 -5.17
N ALA A 107 -7.71 -37.72 -6.15
CA ALA A 107 -8.80 -38.68 -6.05
C ALA A 107 -8.38 -39.80 -5.09
N SER A 108 -8.99 -39.84 -3.91
CA SER A 108 -9.10 -41.07 -3.12
C SER A 108 -10.58 -41.34 -2.89
N GLN A 109 -11.02 -42.49 -3.38
CA GLN A 109 -12.39 -42.97 -3.23
C GLN A 109 -12.61 -43.49 -1.81
N GLY A 110 -13.73 -43.09 -1.19
CA GLY A 110 -14.42 -43.88 -0.17
C GLY A 110 -14.04 -43.61 1.27
N ALA A 111 -14.58 -42.53 1.85
CA ALA A 111 -15.08 -42.48 3.21
C ALA A 111 -16.01 -41.26 3.32
N GLU A 112 -17.22 -41.43 3.83
CA GLU A 112 -18.08 -40.33 4.26
C GLU A 112 -17.46 -39.72 5.54
N GLU A 113 -16.44 -38.89 5.36
CA GLU A 113 -15.93 -38.03 6.43
C GLU A 113 -16.68 -36.69 6.32
N GLU A 114 -17.33 -36.28 7.41
CA GLU A 114 -17.81 -34.91 7.57
C GLU A 114 -16.63 -33.98 7.29
N GLU A 115 -16.65 -33.28 6.15
CA GLU A 115 -15.62 -32.31 5.76
C GLU A 115 -15.66 -31.14 6.77
N GLU A 116 -14.99 -31.29 7.93
CA GLU A 116 -14.69 -30.16 8.80
C GLU A 116 -13.91 -29.14 7.97
N GLU A 117 -14.54 -27.99 7.70
CA GLU A 117 -13.94 -26.92 6.93
C GLU A 117 -12.64 -26.50 7.63
N TRP A 118 -11.49 -26.82 7.03
CA TRP A 118 -10.20 -26.45 7.61
C TRP A 118 -10.08 -24.92 7.66
N VAL A 119 -10.19 -24.36 8.86
CA VAL A 119 -10.01 -22.93 9.12
C VAL A 119 -8.60 -22.70 9.66
N PHE A 120 -7.79 -21.98 8.89
CA PHE A 120 -6.46 -21.57 9.34
C PHE A 120 -6.57 -20.69 10.60
N LYS A 121 -5.89 -21.10 11.67
CA LYS A 121 -5.79 -20.33 12.92
C LYS A 121 -4.39 -19.74 13.03
N LYS A 122 -4.30 -18.42 13.19
CA LYS A 122 -3.02 -17.74 13.41
C LYS A 122 -2.35 -18.32 14.66
N PRO A 123 -1.08 -18.76 14.58
CA PRO A 123 -0.35 -19.18 15.76
C PRO A 123 -0.12 -17.99 16.70
N PRO A 124 0.02 -18.23 18.02
CA PRO A 124 0.41 -17.18 18.96
C PRO A 124 1.80 -16.64 18.61
N LEU A 125 2.04 -15.35 18.84
CA LEU A 125 3.30 -14.68 18.46
C LEU A 125 4.54 -15.36 19.05
N ALA A 126 4.45 -15.90 20.27
CA ALA A 126 5.54 -16.63 20.93
C ALA A 126 5.92 -17.95 20.23
N ALA A 127 5.06 -18.47 19.34
CA ALA A 127 5.35 -19.65 18.53
C ALA A 127 6.02 -19.31 17.19
N MET A 128 6.21 -18.03 16.87
CA MET A 128 6.91 -17.58 15.67
C MET A 128 8.41 -17.58 15.95
N LEU A 129 9.16 -18.48 15.32
CA LEU A 129 10.57 -18.70 15.61
C LEU A 129 11.50 -17.88 14.72
N ASN A 130 11.06 -17.58 13.49
CA ASN A 130 11.86 -16.83 12.51
C ASN A 130 10.98 -16.02 11.54
N SER A 131 11.60 -15.23 10.67
CA SER A 131 10.90 -14.38 9.70
C SER A 131 10.06 -15.16 8.67
N PHE A 132 10.46 -16.39 8.30
CA PHE A 132 9.72 -17.22 7.33
C PHE A 132 8.40 -17.75 7.89
N ASP A 133 8.29 -17.88 9.22
CA ASP A 133 7.01 -18.22 9.85
C ASP A 133 6.00 -17.09 9.60
N PHE A 134 6.42 -15.83 9.73
CA PHE A 134 5.55 -14.67 9.46
C PHE A 134 5.12 -14.63 7.99
N GLU A 135 6.03 -14.94 7.07
CA GLU A 135 5.71 -15.06 5.65
C GLU A 135 4.67 -16.17 5.39
N SER A 136 4.84 -17.33 6.03
CA SER A 136 3.91 -18.46 5.91
C SER A 136 2.53 -18.13 6.46
N VAL A 137 2.45 -17.48 7.62
CA VAL A 137 1.18 -17.01 8.20
C VAL A 137 0.55 -15.94 7.31
N ALA A 138 1.34 -14.97 6.81
CA ALA A 138 0.86 -13.91 5.94
C ALA A 138 0.22 -14.47 4.67
N ARG A 139 0.83 -15.48 4.05
CA ARG A 139 0.28 -16.15 2.86
C ARG A 139 -1.11 -16.72 3.06
N GLU A 140 -1.41 -17.25 4.25
CA GLU A 140 -2.69 -17.89 4.56
C GLU A 140 -3.78 -16.87 4.92
N VAL A 141 -3.41 -15.70 5.47
CA VAL A 141 -4.36 -14.76 6.09
C VAL A 141 -4.53 -13.44 5.34
N MET A 142 -3.58 -13.09 4.46
CA MET A 142 -3.70 -11.89 3.64
C MET A 142 -4.69 -12.13 2.50
N GLU A 143 -5.37 -11.06 2.10
CA GLU A 143 -6.13 -11.08 0.86
C GLU A 143 -5.19 -11.45 -0.31
N PRO A 144 -5.62 -12.28 -1.27
CA PRO A 144 -4.76 -12.72 -2.37
C PRO A 144 -4.09 -11.58 -3.13
N GLN A 145 -4.76 -10.43 -3.20
CA GLN A 145 -4.23 -9.20 -3.77
C GLN A 145 -3.06 -8.64 -2.97
N ALA A 146 -3.21 -8.53 -1.66
CA ALA A 146 -2.16 -8.02 -0.77
C ALA A 146 -0.96 -8.96 -0.77
N TRP A 147 -1.20 -10.27 -0.67
CA TRP A 147 -0.15 -11.27 -0.76
C TRP A 147 0.58 -11.23 -2.11
N GLY A 148 -0.17 -11.14 -3.21
CA GLY A 148 0.39 -10.99 -4.55
C GLY A 148 1.34 -9.78 -4.62
N TYR A 149 0.88 -8.63 -4.13
CA TYR A 149 1.67 -7.39 -4.11
C TYR A 149 2.98 -7.50 -3.33
N TYR A 150 2.95 -8.04 -2.11
CA TYR A 150 4.15 -8.10 -1.25
C TYR A 150 5.12 -9.23 -1.64
N SER A 151 4.60 -10.37 -2.11
CA SER A 151 5.42 -11.56 -2.39
C SER A 151 5.95 -11.64 -3.83
N SER A 152 5.67 -10.63 -4.66
CA SER A 152 6.03 -10.64 -6.08
C SER A 152 7.35 -9.94 -6.38
N GLY A 153 8.09 -10.51 -7.33
CA GLY A 153 9.29 -9.94 -7.94
C GLY A 153 9.08 -9.62 -9.42
N GLY A 154 10.11 -9.04 -10.06
CA GLY A 154 10.09 -8.79 -11.50
C GLY A 154 10.19 -10.08 -12.32
N ASP A 155 9.33 -10.18 -13.34
CA ASP A 155 9.22 -11.28 -14.30
C ASP A 155 9.24 -12.65 -13.61
N ASP A 156 10.22 -13.50 -13.94
CA ASP A 156 10.35 -14.87 -13.39
C ASP A 156 10.84 -14.91 -11.92
N GLU A 157 11.02 -13.75 -11.28
CA GLU A 157 11.45 -13.56 -9.89
C GLU A 157 12.82 -14.20 -9.59
N ILE A 158 13.69 -14.32 -10.60
CA ILE A 158 15.02 -14.92 -10.46
C ILE A 158 15.86 -14.12 -9.46
N THR A 159 15.97 -12.81 -9.65
CA THR A 159 16.74 -11.93 -8.75
C THR A 159 16.19 -11.91 -7.33
N LEU A 160 14.86 -11.98 -7.17
CA LEU A 160 14.22 -12.03 -5.85
C LEU A 160 14.74 -13.24 -5.04
N ARG A 161 14.75 -14.42 -5.66
CA ARG A 161 15.28 -15.65 -5.03
C ARG A 161 16.79 -15.60 -4.89
N ASP A 162 17.50 -15.10 -5.90
CA ASP A 162 18.97 -15.06 -5.89
C ASP A 162 19.53 -14.15 -4.79
N ASN A 163 18.86 -13.04 -4.48
CA ASN A 163 19.24 -12.13 -3.39
C ASN A 163 19.37 -12.88 -2.05
N HIS A 164 18.46 -13.83 -1.77
CA HIS A 164 18.54 -14.66 -0.57
C HIS A 164 19.58 -15.79 -0.73
N LEU A 165 19.54 -16.51 -1.85
CA LEU A 165 20.43 -17.65 -2.10
C LEU A 165 21.91 -17.25 -2.16
N ALA A 166 22.22 -16.01 -2.54
CA ALA A 166 23.57 -15.48 -2.57
C ALA A 166 24.28 -15.57 -1.20
N PHE A 167 23.54 -15.40 -0.09
CA PHE A 167 24.11 -15.55 1.26
C PHE A 167 24.58 -16.97 1.55
N GLN A 168 23.97 -18.00 0.95
CA GLN A 168 24.39 -19.40 1.11
C GLN A 168 25.72 -19.71 0.42
N ARG A 169 26.17 -18.83 -0.48
CA ARG A 169 27.49 -18.92 -1.14
C ARG A 169 28.62 -18.45 -0.20
N ILE A 170 28.28 -17.84 0.94
CA ILE A 170 29.23 -17.32 1.92
C ILE A 170 29.17 -18.20 3.17
N THR A 171 30.31 -18.78 3.57
CA THR A 171 30.43 -19.59 4.78
C THR A 171 31.19 -18.87 5.89
N MET A 172 30.82 -19.10 7.14
CA MET A 172 31.52 -18.54 8.30
C MET A 172 32.79 -19.33 8.64
N ARG A 173 33.83 -18.61 9.05
CA ARG A 173 35.03 -19.18 9.70
C ARG A 173 35.06 -18.73 11.16
N PRO A 174 34.31 -19.39 12.07
CA PRO A 174 34.19 -18.95 13.44
C PRO A 174 35.55 -18.99 14.15
N ARG A 175 35.82 -17.98 14.98
CA ARG A 175 37.00 -17.96 15.84
C ARG A 175 36.65 -18.62 17.17
N ILE A 176 37.45 -19.62 17.55
CA ILE A 176 37.29 -20.34 18.82
C ILE A 176 38.18 -19.72 19.91
N LEU A 177 37.91 -20.06 21.18
CA LEU A 177 38.62 -19.53 22.36
C LEU A 177 38.57 -17.99 22.47
N VAL A 178 37.51 -17.37 21.95
CA VAL A 178 37.21 -15.93 22.14
C VAL A 178 36.17 -15.79 23.24
N ASN A 179 36.39 -14.88 24.18
CA ASN A 179 35.38 -14.57 25.20
C ASN A 179 34.22 -13.81 24.55
N VAL A 180 33.08 -14.47 24.43
CA VAL A 180 31.83 -13.95 23.86
C VAL A 180 30.72 -13.81 24.90
N LYS A 181 31.09 -13.68 26.19
CA LYS A 181 30.12 -13.51 27.28
C LYS A 181 29.25 -12.27 27.09
N GLU A 182 29.87 -11.17 26.64
CA GLU A 182 29.19 -9.91 26.34
C GLU A 182 29.33 -9.66 24.83
N ILE A 183 28.21 -9.36 24.16
CA ILE A 183 28.16 -9.09 22.72
C ILE A 183 27.47 -7.75 22.54
N ASP A 184 28.09 -6.86 21.76
CA ASP A 184 27.53 -5.57 21.38
C ASP A 184 27.18 -5.59 19.89
N MET A 185 25.89 -5.40 19.60
CA MET A 185 25.35 -5.32 18.23
C MET A 185 25.05 -3.87 17.81
N THR A 186 25.34 -2.90 18.69
CA THR A 186 25.11 -1.49 18.38
C THR A 186 26.04 -1.02 17.26
N THR A 187 25.56 -0.05 16.50
CA THR A 187 26.32 0.55 15.41
C THR A 187 25.83 1.95 15.11
N THR A 188 26.40 2.59 14.09
CA THR A 188 25.96 3.89 13.60
C THR A 188 25.68 3.80 12.11
N MET A 189 24.48 4.24 11.69
CA MET A 189 24.10 4.32 10.27
C MET A 189 23.82 5.78 9.90
N LEU A 190 24.59 6.34 8.96
CA LEU A 190 24.48 7.75 8.53
C LEU A 190 24.49 8.75 9.71
N GLY A 191 25.30 8.49 10.73
CA GLY A 191 25.41 9.33 11.93
C GLY A 191 24.37 9.06 13.03
N ILE A 192 23.43 8.14 12.82
CA ILE A 192 22.39 7.78 13.80
C ILE A 192 22.83 6.54 14.59
N PRO A 193 22.87 6.60 15.94
CA PRO A 193 23.08 5.42 16.78
C PRO A 193 21.95 4.42 16.61
N CYS A 194 22.30 3.15 16.41
CA CYS A 194 21.37 2.06 16.14
C CYS A 194 21.64 0.89 17.09
N SER A 195 20.58 0.29 17.63
CA SER A 195 20.68 -0.87 18.52
C SER A 195 21.04 -2.16 17.77
N LEU A 196 20.80 -2.18 16.46
CA LEU A 196 21.09 -3.30 15.56
C LEU A 196 21.62 -2.78 14.22
N PRO A 197 22.42 -3.56 13.48
CA PRO A 197 22.90 -3.22 12.15
C PRO A 197 21.84 -3.49 11.06
N LEU A 198 20.59 -3.12 11.34
CA LEU A 198 19.41 -3.33 10.49
C LEU A 198 18.50 -2.11 10.58
N TYR A 199 17.70 -1.87 9.55
CA TYR A 199 16.70 -0.79 9.51
C TYR A 199 15.43 -1.29 8.83
N PHE A 200 14.31 -0.58 9.04
CA PHE A 200 13.08 -0.84 8.29
C PHE A 200 13.15 -0.10 6.94
N THR A 201 13.14 -0.85 5.84
CA THR A 201 13.17 -0.26 4.50
C THR A 201 11.81 0.28 4.06
N ALA A 202 11.82 1.16 3.07
CA ALA A 202 10.62 1.75 2.50
C ALA A 202 9.77 0.70 1.78
N THR A 203 8.56 0.46 2.29
CA THR A 203 7.56 -0.42 1.67
C THR A 203 6.23 0.31 1.57
N ALA A 204 5.76 0.52 0.34
CA ALA A 204 4.51 1.22 0.07
C ALA A 204 3.28 0.36 0.40
N LEU A 205 2.15 1.02 0.65
CA LEU A 205 0.83 0.40 0.81
C LEU A 205 0.72 -0.57 2.01
N ALA A 206 1.34 -0.27 3.16
CA ALA A 206 1.27 -1.14 4.35
C ALA A 206 -0.16 -1.43 4.85
N LYS A 207 -1.15 -0.59 4.49
CA LYS A 207 -2.58 -0.85 4.81
C LYS A 207 -3.15 -2.09 4.14
N LEU A 208 -2.52 -2.61 3.08
CA LEU A 208 -2.91 -3.90 2.49
C LEU A 208 -2.64 -5.07 3.45
N ALA A 209 -1.65 -4.94 4.35
CA ALA A 209 -1.34 -5.95 5.36
C ALA A 209 -2.13 -5.75 6.66
N HIS A 210 -2.26 -4.51 7.12
CA HIS A 210 -2.88 -4.18 8.40
C HIS A 210 -3.38 -2.74 8.43
N GLN A 211 -4.53 -2.49 9.06
CA GLN A 211 -5.15 -1.15 9.10
C GLN A 211 -4.23 -0.04 9.64
N ASP A 212 -3.34 -0.36 10.59
CA ASP A 212 -2.38 0.60 11.17
C ASP A 212 -1.22 0.93 10.22
N GLY A 213 -1.05 0.18 9.12
CA GLY A 213 -0.09 0.45 8.06
C GLY A 213 1.30 0.88 8.53
N GLU A 214 1.82 1.96 7.92
CA GLU A 214 3.15 2.49 8.19
C GLU A 214 3.29 3.06 9.60
N VAL A 215 2.20 3.49 10.24
CA VAL A 215 2.20 4.00 11.63
C VAL A 215 2.62 2.91 12.63
N ALA A 216 2.22 1.66 12.40
CA ALA A 216 2.69 0.55 13.23
C ALA A 216 4.20 0.33 13.07
N ILE A 217 4.74 0.51 11.86
CA ILE A 217 6.17 0.35 11.56
C ILE A 217 6.98 1.48 12.21
N VAL A 218 6.48 2.72 12.18
CA VAL A 218 7.09 3.86 12.91
C VAL A 218 7.28 3.50 14.39
N LYS A 219 6.22 3.02 15.06
CA LYS A 219 6.29 2.65 16.48
C LYS A 219 7.22 1.46 16.74
N ALA A 220 7.20 0.46 15.86
CA ALA A 220 8.05 -0.70 15.97
C ALA A 220 9.54 -0.35 15.83
N ALA A 221 9.87 0.53 14.88
CA ALA A 221 11.24 1.01 14.63
C ALA A 221 11.81 1.77 15.84
N PHE A 222 11.01 2.65 16.45
CA PHE A 222 11.43 3.34 17.69
C PHE A 222 11.72 2.35 18.81
N LYS A 223 10.80 1.42 19.06
CA LYS A 223 10.96 0.41 20.12
C LYS A 223 12.18 -0.50 19.88
N ALA A 224 12.50 -0.78 18.61
CA ALA A 224 13.67 -1.56 18.22
C ALA A 224 14.97 -0.73 18.24
N GLY A 225 14.89 0.59 18.38
CA GLY A 225 16.05 1.48 18.38
C GLY A 225 16.79 1.49 17.04
N VAL A 226 16.05 1.41 15.92
CA VAL A 226 16.61 1.45 14.57
C VAL A 226 15.80 2.40 13.67
N PRO A 227 16.42 2.99 12.62
CA PRO A 227 15.72 3.88 11.71
C PRO A 227 14.63 3.18 10.90
N TYR A 228 13.56 3.92 10.59
CA TYR A 228 12.60 3.56 9.54
C TYR A 228 12.74 4.52 8.37
N MET A 229 12.80 3.97 7.15
CA MET A 229 12.77 4.72 5.91
C MET A 229 11.33 4.90 5.43
N LEU A 230 10.80 6.12 5.58
CA LEU A 230 9.46 6.47 5.15
C LEU A 230 9.33 6.37 3.61
N PRO A 231 8.39 5.59 3.06
CA PRO A 231 8.19 5.50 1.62
C PRO A 231 7.52 6.77 1.08
N THR A 232 7.89 7.21 -0.13
CA THR A 232 7.17 8.30 -0.82
C THR A 232 5.71 7.94 -1.10
N LEU A 233 5.43 6.65 -1.33
CA LEU A 233 4.11 6.10 -1.70
C LEU A 233 3.47 5.34 -0.52
N SER A 234 3.47 5.91 0.67
CA SER A 234 2.82 5.37 1.87
C SER A 234 1.29 5.38 1.79
N SER A 235 0.65 4.53 2.59
CA SER A 235 -0.82 4.52 2.80
C SER A 235 -1.28 5.68 3.69
N TYR A 236 -0.42 6.09 4.63
CA TYR A 236 -0.60 7.28 5.46
C TYR A 236 0.12 8.48 4.86
N THR A 237 -0.35 9.69 5.17
CA THR A 237 0.37 10.92 4.82
C THR A 237 1.68 11.03 5.62
N LEU A 238 2.62 11.83 5.11
CA LEU A 238 3.84 12.14 5.85
C LEU A 238 3.53 12.72 7.23
N ASP A 239 2.56 13.64 7.31
CA ASP A 239 2.21 14.32 8.56
C ASP A 239 1.59 13.34 9.58
N GLU A 240 0.79 12.35 9.14
CA GLU A 240 0.28 11.28 10.00
C GLU A 240 1.40 10.35 10.51
N MET A 241 2.37 10.00 9.66
CA MET A 241 3.51 9.17 10.06
C MET A 241 4.43 9.92 11.04
N LEU A 242 4.69 11.21 10.78
CA LEU A 242 5.46 12.06 11.68
C LEU A 242 4.74 12.29 13.02
N GLY A 243 3.42 12.45 12.99
CA GLY A 243 2.60 12.58 14.19
C GLY A 243 2.57 11.32 15.07
N ALA A 244 2.95 10.17 14.53
CA ALA A 244 3.09 8.91 15.26
C ALA A 244 4.50 8.65 15.81
N CYS A 245 5.45 9.55 15.55
CA CYS A 245 6.82 9.39 16.03
C CYS A 245 6.94 9.69 17.52
N GLU A 246 7.81 8.95 18.19
CA GLU A 246 8.15 9.20 19.59
C GLU A 246 9.28 10.24 19.69
N PRO A 247 9.42 10.96 20.82
CA PRO A 247 10.49 11.92 21.02
C PRO A 247 11.89 11.30 20.86
N GLY A 248 12.73 11.92 20.03
CA GLY A 248 14.09 11.43 19.74
C GLY A 248 14.14 10.28 18.73
N GLN A 249 13.01 9.92 18.11
CA GLN A 249 12.99 8.95 17.03
C GLN A 249 13.66 9.50 15.77
N GLU A 250 14.63 8.74 15.28
CA GLU A 250 15.39 9.10 14.08
C GLU A 250 14.86 8.35 12.85
N LEU A 251 14.63 9.08 11.76
CA LEU A 251 13.99 8.58 10.54
C LEU A 251 14.84 8.83 9.30
N TYR A 252 14.65 7.97 8.31
CA TYR A 252 15.05 8.20 6.93
C TYR A 252 13.81 8.45 6.08
N ALA A 253 14.01 8.98 4.88
CA ALA A 253 12.97 9.05 3.87
C ALA A 253 13.46 8.54 2.52
N GLN A 254 12.57 7.84 1.83
CA GLN A 254 12.74 7.44 0.45
C GLN A 254 12.12 8.51 -0.44
N LEU A 255 12.79 8.85 -1.55
CA LEU A 255 12.32 9.81 -2.54
C LEU A 255 12.23 9.19 -3.93
N TYR A 256 11.02 9.22 -4.50
CA TYR A 256 10.82 9.23 -5.94
C TYR A 256 10.71 10.68 -6.43
N VAL A 257 11.62 11.08 -7.33
CA VAL A 257 11.63 12.45 -7.86
C VAL A 257 10.44 12.63 -8.81
N ASN A 258 9.51 13.52 -8.46
CA ASN A 258 8.39 13.89 -9.31
C ASN A 258 8.88 14.73 -10.52
N PRO A 259 8.34 14.57 -11.74
CA PRO A 259 8.74 15.42 -12.86
C PRO A 259 8.45 16.90 -12.61
N GLU A 260 7.36 17.19 -11.89
CA GLU A 260 7.11 18.51 -11.35
C GLU A 260 8.02 18.72 -10.12
N ARG A 261 9.24 19.24 -10.39
CA ARG A 261 10.32 19.35 -9.39
C ARG A 261 9.94 20.19 -8.17
N SER A 262 9.05 21.17 -8.32
CA SER A 262 8.51 21.97 -7.21
C SER A 262 7.83 21.10 -6.15
N ARG A 263 7.16 20.00 -6.53
CA ARG A 263 6.53 19.06 -5.57
C ARG A 263 7.58 18.29 -4.79
N SER A 264 8.64 17.84 -5.47
CA SER A 264 9.76 17.16 -4.82
C SER A 264 10.46 18.10 -3.84
N GLU A 265 10.67 19.35 -4.24
CA GLU A 265 11.26 20.38 -3.38
C GLU A 265 10.42 20.63 -2.12
N GLN A 266 9.10 20.81 -2.28
CA GLN A 266 8.19 20.99 -1.14
C GLN A 266 8.21 19.79 -0.19
N TYR A 267 8.24 18.58 -0.74
CA TYR A 267 8.32 17.35 0.06
C TYR A 267 9.63 17.25 0.83
N VAL A 268 10.78 17.53 0.18
CA VAL A 268 12.09 17.53 0.84
C VAL A 268 12.16 18.59 1.94
N ARG A 269 11.64 19.79 1.71
CA ARG A 269 11.58 20.83 2.75
C ARG A 269 10.76 20.40 3.96
N LYS A 270 9.66 19.67 3.77
CA LYS A 270 8.88 19.11 4.88
C LYS A 270 9.67 18.06 5.66
N LEU A 271 10.37 17.17 4.97
CA LEU A 271 11.21 16.14 5.60
C LEU A 271 12.34 16.76 6.43
N GLU A 272 13.02 17.78 5.87
CA GLU A 272 14.08 18.51 6.54
C GLU A 272 13.55 19.25 7.78
N ALA A 273 12.42 19.95 7.65
CA ALA A 273 11.76 20.62 8.78
C ALA A 273 11.32 19.65 9.89
N ALA A 274 10.99 18.41 9.52
CA ALA A 274 10.66 17.34 10.45
C ALA A 274 11.90 16.66 11.07
N GLY A 275 13.11 17.05 10.68
CA GLY A 275 14.36 16.51 11.23
C GLY A 275 14.77 15.14 10.67
N VAL A 276 14.18 14.70 9.55
CA VAL A 276 14.57 13.46 8.88
C VAL A 276 16.05 13.52 8.48
N LYS A 277 16.82 12.50 8.82
CA LYS A 277 18.29 12.55 8.81
C LYS A 277 18.94 12.16 7.49
N ALA A 278 18.24 11.40 6.66
CA ALA A 278 18.76 11.01 5.37
C ALA A 278 17.65 10.85 4.34
N LEU A 279 18.02 11.12 3.10
CA LEU A 279 17.17 11.02 1.92
C LEU A 279 17.75 9.97 0.97
N PHE A 280 16.98 8.93 0.71
CA PHE A 280 17.33 7.83 -0.18
C PHE A 280 16.58 8.02 -1.50
N VAL A 281 17.30 8.51 -2.51
CA VAL A 281 16.72 8.69 -3.86
C VAL A 281 16.70 7.35 -4.57
N THR A 282 15.52 6.82 -4.85
CA THR A 282 15.36 5.54 -5.53
C THR A 282 15.47 5.73 -7.04
N VAL A 283 16.44 5.05 -7.66
CA VAL A 283 16.79 5.22 -9.09
C VAL A 283 16.72 3.93 -9.90
N ASP A 284 16.38 2.81 -9.26
CA ASP A 284 16.27 1.48 -9.87
C ASP A 284 14.87 1.17 -10.43
N ALA A 285 13.89 2.06 -10.19
CA ALA A 285 12.54 1.97 -10.74
C ALA A 285 12.17 3.18 -11.62
N PRO A 286 12.96 3.54 -12.65
CA PRO A 286 12.56 4.57 -13.62
C PRO A 286 11.38 4.09 -14.47
N GLN A 287 11.27 2.77 -14.66
CA GLN A 287 10.08 2.06 -15.10
C GLN A 287 9.72 1.03 -14.04
N LEU A 288 8.45 0.67 -13.98
CA LEU A 288 8.00 -0.30 -13.01
C LEU A 288 8.26 -1.73 -13.48
N GLY A 289 8.80 -2.54 -12.57
CA GLY A 289 9.02 -3.96 -12.80
C GLY A 289 7.70 -4.70 -13.06
N ARG A 290 7.76 -5.68 -13.96
CA ARG A 290 6.62 -6.51 -14.32
C ARG A 290 6.40 -7.63 -13.29
N ARG A 291 5.52 -7.39 -12.32
CA ARG A 291 5.22 -8.36 -11.23
C ARG A 291 4.07 -9.28 -11.62
N GLU A 292 4.35 -10.46 -12.15
CA GLU A 292 3.32 -11.30 -12.80
C GLU A 292 2.26 -11.88 -11.86
N LYS A 293 2.61 -12.18 -10.60
CA LYS A 293 1.64 -12.66 -9.59
C LYS A 293 0.52 -11.65 -9.36
N ASP A 294 0.86 -10.36 -9.31
CA ASP A 294 -0.12 -9.29 -9.29
C ASP A 294 -1.01 -9.42 -10.53
N LEU A 295 -0.42 -9.40 -11.73
CA LEU A 295 -1.16 -9.44 -13.00
C LEU A 295 -2.15 -10.62 -13.06
N VAL A 296 -1.79 -11.78 -12.53
CA VAL A 296 -2.61 -13.00 -12.56
C VAL A 296 -3.73 -12.97 -11.52
N VAL A 297 -3.45 -12.57 -10.27
CA VAL A 297 -4.50 -12.40 -9.25
C VAL A 297 -5.51 -11.34 -9.69
N PHE A 298 -5.01 -10.26 -10.32
CA PHE A 298 -5.84 -9.21 -10.91
C PHE A 298 -6.53 -9.59 -12.22
N ARG A 299 -6.17 -10.69 -12.90
CA ARG A 299 -6.95 -11.19 -14.04
C ARG A 299 -8.27 -11.82 -13.62
N ARG A 300 -8.39 -12.30 -12.38
CA ARG A 300 -9.66 -12.83 -11.81
C ARG A 300 -10.53 -11.74 -11.17
N THR A 301 -9.94 -10.61 -10.79
CA THR A 301 -10.62 -9.39 -10.33
C THR A 301 -10.14 -8.23 -11.19
N PHE A 302 -10.66 -8.18 -12.42
CA PHE A 302 -10.13 -7.40 -13.54
C PHE A 302 -9.89 -5.91 -13.18
N LEU A 303 -8.65 -5.45 -13.45
CA LEU A 303 -8.27 -4.08 -13.82
C LEU A 303 -7.70 -3.11 -12.75
N LEU A 304 -7.44 -3.56 -11.52
CA LEU A 304 -7.27 -2.63 -10.38
C LEU A 304 -5.87 -2.04 -10.12
N PHE A 305 -4.79 -2.67 -10.59
CA PHE A 305 -3.43 -2.31 -10.14
C PHE A 305 -2.42 -2.12 -11.27
N VAL A 306 -2.70 -2.67 -12.46
CA VAL A 306 -1.93 -2.42 -13.68
C VAL A 306 -1.96 -0.93 -14.03
N LEU A 307 -3.04 -0.21 -13.69
CA LEU A 307 -3.10 1.23 -13.91
C LEU A 307 -2.38 2.06 -12.83
N LEU A 308 -2.09 1.55 -11.62
CA LEU A 308 -1.44 2.36 -10.56
C LEU A 308 0.03 2.50 -10.94
N ILE A 309 0.50 1.42 -11.56
CA ILE A 309 1.77 1.27 -12.23
C ILE A 309 1.82 2.15 -13.50
N LEU A 310 0.84 2.07 -14.41
CA LEU A 310 0.82 2.92 -15.63
C LEU A 310 0.55 4.43 -15.35
N VAL A 311 -0.06 4.77 -14.22
CA VAL A 311 -0.33 6.18 -13.86
C VAL A 311 0.83 6.78 -13.09
N LEU A 312 1.63 6.01 -12.35
CA LEU A 312 2.97 6.46 -11.99
C LEU A 312 3.77 6.76 -13.27
N GLU A 313 3.63 5.98 -14.34
CA GLU A 313 4.26 6.27 -15.64
C GLU A 313 3.75 7.55 -16.34
N LYS A 314 2.46 7.91 -16.20
CA LYS A 314 1.89 9.15 -16.81
C LYS A 314 1.90 10.39 -15.91
N SER A 315 1.95 10.21 -14.59
CA SER A 315 2.11 11.30 -13.60
C SER A 315 3.59 11.61 -13.38
N LEU A 316 4.45 10.59 -13.55
CA LEU A 316 5.88 10.72 -13.72
C LEU A 316 6.26 10.66 -15.20
N ASN A 317 5.91 11.66 -16.02
CA ASN A 317 6.52 11.83 -17.35
C ASN A 317 8.05 12.02 -17.18
N PHE A 318 8.80 10.92 -17.13
CA PHE A 318 10.21 10.85 -17.47
C PHE A 318 10.29 10.44 -18.94
N PHE A 319 10.12 11.44 -19.81
CA PHE A 319 10.80 11.71 -21.09
C PHE A 319 10.08 12.87 -21.79
#